data_AF-A0A9W4KJ90-F1
#
_entry.id   AF-A0A9W4KJ90-F1
#
_cell.length_a   1.000
_cell.length_b   1.000
_cell.length_c   1.000
_cell.angle_alpha   90.00
_cell.angle_beta   90.00
_cell.angle_gamma   90.00
#
_symmetry.space_group_name_H-M   'P 1'
#
loop_
_entity.id
_entity.type
_entity.pdbx_description
1 polymer ?
#
loop_
_entity_poly.entity_id
_entity_poly.type
_entity_poly.pdbx_seq_one_letter_code
_entity_poly.pdbx_strand_id
1 'polypeptide(L)'
;MTSLREINASTSLLHVSQEEHLINGEEHIPLETMSLSILPSWTKRHTSLSTNAIPRTVKQRQINNDSKDSPPSPLPRTKKKWITGLLLCALGVALALLAHVILTVKLAAKAASAGYGWGSSSAVIYEGTCHQANQIATGLHILVNIIVLTLTATSSYCNQVLAAPSRARIDIAHAQRVWVSIGSSSFTNVWYAPLWRKTLWPLVLGTPLPVQMIYNSFIYVLIHANDFGVVVAPMAFGNSHMDMSDFHVPSNFQDIVGMNVSGLYDDIISGKLEKLSNATCMDAYGGPYQTARSTVVLLTPELSSNLTAWSCQVGLETGGLSTNSTYKGSKLSCAMDEYKGNYTIVPSISNELVVHTCFSRPTTPTCELGCSLPIGLVVMAVLD
;
A
#
# COMPACT_ATOMS: atom_id res chain seq x y z
N MET A 1 22.82 -25.16 27.88
CA MET A 1 21.63 -25.61 28.63
C MET A 1 20.48 -24.71 28.23
N THR A 2 19.47 -25.32 27.60
CA THR A 2 18.03 -24.93 27.49
C THR A 2 17.61 -23.60 28.17
N SER A 3 16.90 -22.67 27.54
CA SER A 3 15.57 -22.85 26.95
C SER A 3 15.16 -21.66 26.06
N LEU A 4 14.44 -21.98 24.98
CA LEU A 4 13.67 -21.11 24.08
C LEU A 4 12.56 -20.32 24.79
N ARG A 5 12.28 -19.10 24.30
CA ARG A 5 10.91 -18.67 23.96
C ARG A 5 10.91 -17.52 22.93
N GLU A 6 10.48 -17.85 21.71
CA GLU A 6 10.05 -16.90 20.69
C GLU A 6 8.78 -16.17 21.13
N ILE A 7 8.67 -14.88 20.78
CA ILE A 7 7.47 -14.27 20.20
C ILE A 7 7.93 -13.25 19.15
N ASN A 8 7.86 -13.64 17.88
CA ASN A 8 7.96 -12.76 16.72
C ASN A 8 6.54 -12.33 16.29
N ALA A 9 6.36 -11.05 15.97
CA ALA A 9 5.28 -10.58 15.12
C ALA A 9 5.75 -9.35 14.31
N SER A 10 6.41 -9.67 13.19
CA SER A 10 6.24 -9.05 11.87
C SER A 10 6.31 -7.52 11.74
N THR A 11 7.53 -7.04 11.52
CA THR A 11 7.83 -5.84 10.73
C THR A 11 8.23 -6.32 9.33
N SER A 12 7.40 -6.09 8.31
CA SER A 12 7.78 -6.29 6.91
C SER A 12 6.86 -5.50 5.99
N LEU A 13 7.29 -4.30 5.60
CA LEU A 13 6.85 -3.66 4.36
C LEU A 13 8.05 -3.02 3.66
N LEU A 14 8.38 -3.64 2.52
CA LEU A 14 8.82 -3.02 1.27
C LEU A 14 10.12 -2.20 1.28
N HIS A 15 11.24 -2.93 1.17
CA HIS A 15 12.41 -2.42 0.48
C HIS A 15 12.31 -2.83 -1.00
N VAL A 16 12.18 -1.84 -1.88
CA VAL A 16 12.42 -1.97 -3.31
C VAL A 16 13.93 -2.02 -3.51
N SER A 17 14.44 -3.06 -4.16
CA SER A 17 15.67 -2.93 -4.93
C SER A 17 15.63 -3.85 -6.15
N GLN A 18 16.01 -3.22 -7.24
CA GLN A 18 16.15 -3.67 -8.61
C GLN A 18 17.44 -4.49 -8.73
N GLU A 19 17.39 -5.66 -9.36
CA GLU A 19 18.58 -6.31 -9.91
C GLU A 19 18.23 -7.10 -11.17
N GLU A 20 19.06 -6.89 -12.19
CA GLU A 20 18.94 -7.35 -13.56
C GLU A 20 19.27 -8.85 -13.67
N HIS A 21 18.46 -9.63 -14.38
CA HIS A 21 18.83 -11.01 -14.75
C HIS A 21 19.28 -11.07 -16.20
N LEU A 22 20.61 -11.21 -16.37
CA LEU A 22 21.27 -11.61 -17.60
C LEU A 22 20.97 -13.08 -17.93
N ILE A 23 20.72 -13.32 -19.21
CA ILE A 23 20.51 -14.60 -19.87
C ILE A 23 21.87 -15.26 -20.13
N ASN A 24 22.02 -16.54 -19.77
CA ASN A 24 22.66 -17.60 -20.58
C ASN A 24 22.78 -18.90 -19.76
N GLY A 25 22.51 -20.04 -20.40
CA GLY A 25 22.85 -21.35 -19.83
C GLY A 25 21.88 -22.46 -20.22
N GLU A 26 22.08 -22.98 -21.43
CA GLU A 26 21.54 -24.26 -21.90
C GLU A 26 22.06 -25.42 -21.02
N GLU A 27 21.25 -26.48 -20.86
CA GLU A 27 21.67 -27.89 -20.96
C GLU A 27 21.13 -28.90 -19.87
N HIS A 28 20.56 -29.97 -20.43
CA HIS A 28 20.30 -31.36 -20.01
C HIS A 28 19.64 -31.82 -18.70
N ILE A 29 18.50 -32.50 -18.92
CA ILE A 29 17.89 -33.55 -18.11
C ILE A 29 18.76 -34.82 -18.15
N PRO A 30 18.87 -35.57 -17.04
CA PRO A 30 18.71 -37.02 -17.11
C PRO A 30 17.69 -37.60 -16.11
N LEU A 31 17.11 -38.70 -16.55
CA LEU A 31 16.10 -39.55 -15.91
C LEU A 31 16.68 -40.45 -14.80
N GLU A 32 15.78 -41.02 -13.99
CA GLU A 32 15.98 -42.02 -12.91
C GLU A 32 16.47 -41.43 -11.57
N THR A 33 15.86 -41.63 -10.41
CA THR A 33 15.13 -42.79 -9.86
C THR A 33 14.02 -42.33 -8.89
N MET A 34 12.82 -42.91 -9.03
CA MET A 34 11.66 -42.68 -8.17
C MET A 34 11.47 -43.87 -7.22
N SER A 35 11.46 -43.65 -5.90
CA SER A 35 11.00 -44.67 -4.93
C SER A 35 9.61 -44.28 -4.39
N LEU A 36 8.61 -45.06 -4.81
CA LEU A 36 7.19 -44.96 -4.51
C LEU A 36 6.83 -45.85 -3.31
N SER A 37 6.04 -45.33 -2.39
CA SER A 37 5.06 -46.06 -1.57
C SER A 37 4.13 -44.98 -0.97
N ILE A 38 2.79 -45.02 -0.96
CA ILE A 38 1.81 -46.12 -0.95
C ILE A 38 0.50 -45.58 -1.56
N LEU A 39 -0.18 -46.40 -2.38
CA LEU A 39 -1.58 -46.28 -2.78
C LEU A 39 -2.12 -47.71 -3.02
N PRO A 40 -3.35 -48.08 -2.60
CA PRO A 40 -4.05 -49.25 -3.15
C PRO A 40 -5.27 -48.78 -3.97
N SER A 41 -5.31 -48.95 -5.30
CA SER A 41 -5.52 -50.16 -6.12
C SER A 41 -6.98 -50.63 -6.24
N TRP A 42 -7.55 -50.52 -7.45
CA TRP A 42 -8.61 -51.39 -7.96
C TRP A 42 -8.30 -51.80 -9.41
N THR A 43 -8.62 -53.04 -9.70
CA THR A 43 -7.98 -54.01 -10.59
C THR A 43 -8.47 -53.99 -12.05
N LYS A 44 -7.56 -54.22 -13.01
CA LYS A 44 -7.87 -54.61 -14.40
C LYS A 44 -7.91 -56.14 -14.54
N ARG A 45 -8.80 -56.66 -15.38
CA ARG A 45 -8.82 -58.06 -15.83
C ARG A 45 -8.47 -58.15 -17.32
N HIS A 46 -7.75 -59.20 -17.69
CA HIS A 46 -6.92 -59.36 -18.89
C HIS A 46 -7.63 -59.99 -20.14
N THR A 47 -7.07 -59.65 -21.32
CA THR A 47 -6.73 -60.47 -22.52
C THR A 47 -7.77 -61.11 -23.48
N SER A 48 -7.66 -60.68 -24.77
CA SER A 48 -7.52 -61.39 -26.07
C SER A 48 -7.88 -62.90 -26.19
N LEU A 49 -8.32 -63.51 -27.31
CA LEU A 49 -8.25 -63.27 -28.77
C LEU A 49 -9.22 -64.29 -29.45
N SER A 50 -9.89 -63.99 -30.58
CA SER A 50 -9.99 -64.87 -31.78
C SER A 50 -11.03 -64.38 -32.81
N THR A 51 -10.54 -64.29 -34.03
CA THR A 51 -11.10 -64.13 -35.38
C THR A 51 -12.53 -64.64 -35.68
N ASN A 52 -13.31 -63.85 -36.44
CA ASN A 52 -13.82 -64.23 -37.77
C ASN A 52 -14.46 -63.03 -38.51
N ALA A 53 -14.45 -63.11 -39.84
CA ALA A 53 -14.57 -62.01 -40.82
C ALA A 53 -16.01 -61.51 -41.15
N ILE A 54 -16.11 -60.17 -41.33
CA ILE A 54 -16.81 -59.34 -42.37
C ILE A 54 -17.98 -59.99 -43.16
N PRO A 55 -19.21 -59.38 -43.29
CA PRO A 55 -19.38 -58.16 -44.09
C PRO A 55 -20.40 -57.07 -43.71
N ARG A 56 -20.10 -55.89 -44.28
CA ARG A 56 -20.88 -54.65 -44.38
C ARG A 56 -22.35 -54.88 -44.75
N THR A 57 -23.26 -54.21 -44.04
CA THR A 57 -24.55 -53.80 -44.60
C THR A 57 -24.78 -52.31 -44.39
N VAL A 58 -24.71 -51.59 -45.52
CA VAL A 58 -25.31 -50.27 -45.70
C VAL A 58 -26.82 -50.43 -45.47
N LYS A 59 -27.39 -49.75 -44.47
CA LYS A 59 -28.86 -49.57 -44.40
C LYS A 59 -29.22 -48.21 -44.95
N GLN A 60 -29.66 -48.27 -46.21
CA GLN A 60 -30.36 -47.24 -46.97
C GLN A 60 -31.46 -46.58 -46.13
N ARG A 61 -31.58 -45.26 -46.29
CA ARG A 61 -32.69 -44.41 -45.89
C ARG A 61 -34.00 -44.96 -46.46
N GLN A 62 -34.89 -45.51 -45.63
CA GLN A 62 -36.28 -45.72 -46.02
C GLN A 62 -37.02 -44.38 -45.92
N ILE A 63 -37.45 -43.89 -47.08
CA ILE A 63 -38.49 -42.88 -47.21
C ILE A 63 -39.81 -43.63 -47.00
N ASN A 64 -40.46 -43.42 -45.86
CA ASN A 64 -41.86 -43.76 -45.68
C ASN A 64 -42.66 -42.45 -45.80
N ASN A 65 -43.35 -42.31 -46.93
CA ASN A 65 -44.45 -41.37 -47.10
C ASN A 65 -45.68 -41.96 -46.40
N ASP A 66 -46.14 -41.32 -45.32
CA ASP A 66 -47.56 -41.05 -45.02
C ASP A 66 -47.74 -40.66 -43.55
N SER A 67 -47.80 -39.35 -43.27
CA SER A 67 -48.72 -38.75 -42.29
C SER A 67 -48.49 -37.25 -42.14
N LYS A 68 -49.45 -36.47 -42.63
CA LYS A 68 -49.86 -35.10 -42.22
C LYS A 68 -48.78 -34.22 -41.56
N ASP A 69 -48.19 -33.33 -42.37
CA ASP A 69 -47.48 -32.14 -41.86
C ASP A 69 -48.45 -31.24 -41.09
N SER A 70 -48.38 -31.31 -39.77
CA SER A 70 -48.84 -30.25 -38.88
C SER A 70 -47.77 -29.14 -38.92
N PRO A 71 -48.14 -27.85 -38.96
CA PRO A 71 -47.14 -26.79 -38.93
C PRO A 71 -46.28 -26.94 -37.66
N PRO A 72 -44.95 -26.76 -37.74
CA PRO A 72 -44.09 -26.87 -36.59
C PRO A 72 -44.58 -25.89 -35.53
N SER A 73 -44.89 -26.40 -34.35
CA SER A 73 -45.24 -25.57 -33.19
C SER A 73 -44.10 -24.57 -32.95
N PRO A 74 -44.41 -23.29 -32.65
CA PRO A 74 -43.37 -22.32 -32.38
C PRO A 74 -42.55 -22.81 -31.19
N LEU A 75 -41.27 -23.12 -31.43
CA LEU A 75 -40.35 -23.50 -30.37
C LEU A 75 -40.41 -22.41 -29.28
N PRO A 76 -40.66 -22.78 -28.01
CA PRO A 76 -40.75 -21.81 -26.93
C PRO A 76 -39.44 -21.02 -26.89
N ARG A 77 -39.56 -19.69 -26.95
CA ARG A 77 -38.44 -18.74 -26.86
C ARG A 77 -37.65 -19.04 -25.59
N THR A 78 -36.57 -19.80 -25.72
CA THR A 78 -35.68 -20.10 -24.60
C THR A 78 -35.05 -18.78 -24.16
N LYS A 79 -35.33 -18.35 -22.93
CA LYS A 79 -34.69 -17.17 -22.34
C LYS A 79 -33.17 -17.40 -22.45
N LYS A 80 -32.51 -16.54 -23.24
CA LYS A 80 -31.07 -16.64 -23.53
C LYS A 80 -30.30 -16.43 -22.23
N LYS A 81 -29.89 -17.51 -21.57
CA LYS A 81 -29.21 -17.52 -20.25
C LYS A 81 -27.96 -16.62 -20.19
N TRP A 82 -27.30 -16.34 -21.32
CA TRP A 82 -26.14 -15.44 -21.40
C TRP A 82 -26.50 -13.96 -21.20
N ILE A 83 -27.74 -13.55 -21.49
CA ILE A 83 -28.20 -12.17 -21.30
C ILE A 83 -28.27 -11.84 -19.81
N THR A 84 -28.64 -12.81 -18.97
CA THR A 84 -28.68 -12.63 -17.51
C THR A 84 -27.30 -12.31 -16.93
N GLY A 85 -26.25 -12.99 -17.41
CA GLY A 85 -24.87 -12.70 -16.98
C GLY A 85 -24.40 -11.31 -17.40
N LEU A 86 -24.75 -10.88 -18.62
CA LEU A 86 -24.46 -9.52 -19.11
C LEU A 86 -25.19 -8.46 -18.28
N LEU A 87 -26.43 -8.74 -17.86
CA LEU A 87 -27.23 -7.82 -17.07
C LEU A 87 -26.72 -7.70 -15.62
N LEU A 88 -26.23 -8.80 -15.03
CA LEU A 88 -25.56 -8.78 -13.73
C LEU A 88 -24.23 -8.00 -13.78
N CYS A 89 -23.47 -8.14 -14.87
CA CYS A 89 -22.26 -7.37 -15.11
C CYS A 89 -22.55 -5.88 -15.22
N ALA A 90 -23.54 -5.50 -16.03
CA ALA A 90 -23.96 -4.11 -16.18
C ALA A 90 -24.42 -3.51 -14.84
N LEU A 91 -25.18 -4.28 -14.05
CA LEU A 91 -25.59 -3.87 -12.71
C LEU A 91 -24.40 -3.69 -11.76
N GLY A 92 -23.45 -4.64 -11.77
CA GLY A 92 -22.24 -4.57 -10.94
C GLY A 92 -21.38 -3.35 -11.25
N VAL A 93 -21.17 -3.05 -12.54
CA VAL A 93 -20.45 -1.84 -12.98
C VAL A 93 -21.19 -0.58 -12.59
N ALA A 94 -22.51 -0.52 -12.81
CA ALA A 94 -23.32 0.64 -12.42
C ALA A 94 -23.27 0.92 -10.91
N LEU A 95 -23.34 -0.12 -10.08
CA LEU A 95 -23.22 0.01 -8.63
C LEU A 95 -21.81 0.42 -8.20
N ALA A 96 -20.77 -0.14 -8.81
CA ALA A 96 -19.38 0.21 -8.55
C ALA A 96 -19.08 1.69 -8.91
N LEU A 97 -19.56 2.13 -10.08
CA LEU A 97 -19.50 3.53 -10.52
C LEU A 97 -20.25 4.45 -9.56
N LEU A 98 -21.49 4.11 -9.21
CA LEU A 98 -22.29 4.92 -8.28
C LEU A 98 -21.60 5.05 -6.91
N ALA A 99 -21.07 3.95 -6.37
CA ALA A 99 -20.33 3.96 -5.12
C ALA A 99 -19.07 4.84 -5.20
N HIS A 100 -18.33 4.75 -6.31
CA HIS A 100 -17.14 5.57 -6.53
C HIS A 100 -17.47 7.07 -6.66
N VAL A 101 -18.51 7.43 -7.43
CA VAL A 101 -18.99 8.82 -7.55
C VAL A 101 -19.37 9.39 -6.19
N ILE A 102 -20.17 8.64 -5.42
CA ILE A 102 -20.61 9.07 -4.08
C ILE A 102 -19.39 9.30 -3.18
N LEU A 103 -18.43 8.36 -3.18
CA LEU A 103 -17.19 8.48 -2.41
C LEU A 103 -16.43 9.75 -2.81
N THR A 104 -16.14 9.93 -4.10
CA THR A 104 -15.37 11.07 -4.60
C THR A 104 -16.05 12.40 -4.29
N VAL A 105 -17.37 12.51 -4.46
CA VAL A 105 -18.14 13.72 -4.11
C VAL A 105 -18.10 14.00 -2.61
N LYS A 106 -18.20 12.98 -1.76
CA LYS A 106 -18.12 13.16 -0.29
C LYS A 106 -16.74 13.60 0.15
N LEU A 107 -15.68 13.03 -0.42
CA LEU A 107 -14.30 13.44 -0.16
C LEU A 107 -14.04 14.87 -0.66
N ALA A 108 -14.50 15.21 -1.86
CA ALA A 108 -14.39 16.56 -2.41
C ALA A 108 -15.15 17.59 -1.58
N ALA A 109 -16.36 17.28 -1.11
CA ALA A 109 -17.13 18.17 -0.25
C ALA A 109 -16.42 18.40 1.10
N LYS A 110 -15.83 17.34 1.67
CA LYS A 110 -15.06 17.45 2.93
C LYS A 110 -13.78 18.26 2.75
N ALA A 111 -13.05 18.01 1.66
CA ALA A 111 -11.89 18.80 1.25
C ALA A 111 -12.23 20.30 1.09
N ALA A 112 -13.33 20.60 0.38
CA ALA A 112 -13.78 21.97 0.18
C ALA A 112 -14.15 22.66 1.50
N SER A 113 -14.79 21.94 2.43
CA SER A 113 -15.09 22.48 3.77
C SER A 113 -13.83 22.78 4.60
N ALA A 114 -12.71 22.13 4.30
CA ALA A 114 -11.40 22.37 4.91
C ALA A 114 -10.55 23.40 4.12
N GLY A 115 -11.12 24.05 3.11
CA GLY A 115 -10.43 25.09 2.32
C GLY A 115 -9.58 24.56 1.15
N TYR A 116 -9.60 23.25 0.90
CA TYR A 116 -8.88 22.64 -0.23
C TYR A 116 -9.73 22.65 -1.51
N GLY A 117 -9.16 23.14 -2.60
CA GLY A 117 -9.81 23.20 -3.91
C GLY A 117 -9.46 22.02 -4.82
N TRP A 118 -10.13 21.94 -5.97
CA TRP A 118 -9.83 20.92 -7.00
C TRP A 118 -8.44 21.09 -7.65
N GLY A 119 -7.82 22.26 -7.51
CA GLY A 119 -6.44 22.52 -7.95
C GLY A 119 -5.37 22.09 -6.96
N SER A 120 -5.75 21.68 -5.74
CA SER A 120 -4.83 21.17 -4.74
C SER A 120 -4.49 19.71 -5.08
N SER A 121 -3.20 19.39 -5.22
CA SER A 121 -2.72 18.01 -5.46
C SER A 121 -3.04 17.07 -4.31
N SER A 122 -3.20 17.64 -3.12
CA SER A 122 -3.50 16.98 -1.84
C SER A 122 -4.63 17.72 -1.15
N ALA A 123 -5.60 16.97 -0.62
CA ALA A 123 -6.66 17.49 0.22
C ALA A 123 -6.72 16.72 1.53
N VAL A 124 -6.60 17.44 2.65
CA VAL A 124 -6.69 16.86 3.99
C VAL A 124 -8.16 16.62 4.33
N ILE A 125 -8.48 15.37 4.66
CA ILE A 125 -9.82 14.89 4.99
C ILE A 125 -9.98 14.74 6.50
N TYR A 126 -8.94 14.33 7.21
CA TYR A 126 -8.99 14.15 8.66
C TYR A 126 -7.62 14.47 9.24
N GLU A 127 -7.62 15.18 10.36
CA GLU A 127 -6.44 15.47 11.15
C GLU A 127 -6.74 15.04 12.59
N GLY A 128 -5.81 14.33 13.21
CA GLY A 128 -5.98 13.86 14.59
C GLY A 128 -5.04 12.72 14.93
N THR A 129 -5.56 11.71 15.64
CA THR A 129 -4.73 10.59 16.08
C THR A 129 -4.42 9.65 14.93
N CYS A 130 -3.18 9.16 14.88
CA CYS A 130 -2.74 8.20 13.87
C CYS A 130 -3.54 6.89 13.89
N HIS A 131 -4.00 6.44 15.06
CA HIS A 131 -4.86 5.27 15.16
C HIS A 131 -6.18 5.48 14.40
N GLN A 132 -6.86 6.61 14.62
CA GLN A 132 -8.13 6.91 13.97
C GLN A 132 -7.93 7.15 12.46
N ALA A 133 -6.88 7.89 12.07
CA ALA A 133 -6.55 8.12 10.67
C ALA A 133 -6.33 6.80 9.92
N ASN A 134 -5.56 5.87 10.51
CA ASN A 134 -5.30 4.56 9.92
C ASN A 134 -6.55 3.67 9.83
N GLN A 135 -7.45 3.72 10.82
CA GLN A 135 -8.71 2.97 10.75
C GLN A 135 -9.61 3.47 9.62
N ILE A 136 -9.73 4.79 9.47
CA ILE A 136 -10.49 5.40 8.38
C ILE A 136 -9.85 5.06 7.03
N ALA A 137 -8.53 5.22 6.90
CA ALA A 137 -7.79 4.86 5.69
C ALA A 137 -8.02 3.40 5.30
N THR A 138 -7.87 2.48 6.25
CA THR A 138 -8.06 1.04 6.04
C THR A 138 -9.48 0.75 5.54
N GLY A 139 -10.50 1.34 6.17
CA GLY A 139 -11.89 1.19 5.73
C GLY A 139 -12.11 1.67 4.30
N LEU A 140 -11.52 2.82 3.95
CA LEU A 140 -11.62 3.37 2.59
C LEU A 140 -10.86 2.52 1.56
N HIS A 141 -9.67 2.01 1.89
CA HIS A 141 -8.94 1.09 1.01
C HIS A 141 -9.71 -0.21 0.78
N ILE A 142 -10.36 -0.76 1.80
CA ILE A 142 -11.21 -1.95 1.65
C ILE A 142 -12.37 -1.65 0.69
N LEU A 143 -13.08 -0.54 0.87
CA LEU A 143 -14.18 -0.14 0.00
C LEU A 143 -13.73 0.00 -1.46
N VAL A 144 -12.62 0.69 -1.68
CA VAL A 144 -12.02 0.88 -3.01
C VAL A 144 -11.60 -0.46 -3.61
N ASN A 145 -10.96 -1.35 -2.85
CA ASN A 145 -10.56 -2.67 -3.34
C ASN A 145 -11.77 -3.52 -3.76
N ILE A 146 -12.91 -3.41 -3.07
CA ILE A 146 -14.15 -4.10 -3.48
C ILE A 146 -14.65 -3.54 -4.83
N ILE A 147 -14.60 -2.22 -5.01
CA ILE A 147 -14.97 -1.56 -6.28
C ILE A 147 -14.06 -2.08 -7.41
N VAL A 148 -12.73 -2.06 -7.23
CA VAL A 148 -11.80 -2.53 -8.25
C VAL A 148 -11.93 -4.03 -8.52
N LEU A 149 -12.16 -4.84 -7.48
CA LEU A 149 -12.44 -6.27 -7.64
C LEU A 149 -13.68 -6.51 -8.49
N THR A 150 -14.76 -5.78 -8.23
CA THR A 150 -16.03 -5.90 -8.98
C THR A 150 -15.83 -5.52 -10.45
N LEU A 151 -15.10 -4.44 -10.70
CA LEU A 151 -14.74 -3.99 -12.05
C LEU A 151 -13.85 -5.02 -12.76
N THR A 152 -12.87 -5.59 -12.06
CA THR A 152 -11.97 -6.60 -12.60
C THR A 152 -12.71 -7.89 -12.94
N ALA A 153 -13.59 -8.36 -12.05
CA ALA A 153 -14.41 -9.54 -12.27
C ALA A 153 -15.36 -9.35 -13.46
N THR A 154 -16.01 -8.19 -13.54
CA THR A 154 -16.91 -7.87 -14.65
C THR A 154 -16.14 -7.73 -15.98
N SER A 155 -15.00 -7.05 -15.97
CA SER A 155 -14.13 -6.90 -17.15
C SER A 155 -13.64 -8.26 -17.64
N SER A 156 -13.27 -9.16 -16.72
CA SER A 156 -12.88 -10.53 -17.05
C SER A 156 -14.02 -11.33 -17.67
N TYR A 157 -15.26 -11.14 -17.23
CA TYR A 157 -16.43 -11.75 -17.84
C TYR A 157 -16.70 -11.18 -19.24
N CYS A 158 -16.69 -9.86 -19.39
CA CYS A 158 -16.85 -9.19 -20.69
C CYS A 158 -15.77 -9.64 -21.70
N ASN A 159 -14.52 -9.79 -21.25
CA ASN A 159 -13.43 -10.32 -22.07
C ASN A 159 -13.70 -11.75 -22.56
N GLN A 160 -14.29 -12.61 -21.74
CA GLN A 160 -14.69 -13.96 -22.17
C GLN A 160 -15.77 -13.91 -23.26
N VAL A 161 -16.74 -13.00 -23.13
CA VAL A 161 -17.79 -12.79 -24.15
C VAL A 161 -17.20 -12.25 -25.45
N LEU A 162 -16.22 -11.34 -25.37
CA LEU A 162 -15.54 -10.77 -26.54
C LEU A 162 -14.68 -11.82 -27.27
N ALA A 163 -13.98 -12.68 -26.53
CA ALA A 163 -13.16 -13.76 -27.06
C ALA A 163 -13.99 -14.93 -27.61
N ALA A 164 -15.28 -15.02 -27.29
CA ALA A 164 -16.15 -16.09 -27.76
C ALA A 164 -16.42 -15.96 -29.28
N PRO A 165 -16.11 -16.99 -30.08
CA PRO A 165 -16.39 -17.00 -31.51
C PRO A 165 -17.88 -17.18 -31.79
N SER A 166 -18.40 -16.50 -32.81
CA SER A 166 -19.77 -16.76 -33.31
C SER A 166 -19.77 -17.97 -34.24
N ARG A 167 -20.90 -18.68 -34.34
CA ARG A 167 -21.00 -19.91 -35.15
C ARG A 167 -20.56 -19.71 -36.61
N ALA A 168 -21.03 -18.65 -37.25
CA ALA A 168 -20.62 -18.32 -38.62
C ALA A 168 -19.09 -18.13 -38.76
N ARG A 169 -18.41 -17.68 -37.71
CA ARG A 169 -16.95 -17.48 -37.73
C ARG A 169 -16.18 -18.76 -37.43
N ILE A 170 -16.76 -19.66 -36.65
CA ILE A 170 -16.23 -21.02 -36.49
C ILE A 170 -16.24 -21.71 -37.85
N ASP A 171 -17.33 -21.59 -38.61
CA ASP A 171 -17.45 -22.19 -39.94
C ASP A 171 -16.42 -21.62 -40.93
N ILE A 172 -16.20 -20.30 -40.93
CA ILE A 172 -15.15 -19.65 -41.74
C ILE A 172 -13.75 -20.14 -41.34
N ALA A 173 -13.46 -20.20 -40.04
CA ALA A 173 -12.15 -20.65 -39.55
C ALA A 173 -11.89 -22.12 -39.90
N HIS A 174 -12.89 -22.99 -39.76
CA HIS A 174 -12.80 -24.39 -40.15
C HIS A 174 -12.63 -24.55 -41.67
N ALA A 175 -13.28 -23.72 -42.50
CA ALA A 175 -13.05 -23.71 -43.94
C ALA A 175 -11.59 -23.35 -44.30
N GLN A 176 -10.93 -22.54 -43.47
CA GLN A 176 -9.51 -22.17 -43.59
C GLN A 176 -8.57 -23.16 -42.89
N ARG A 177 -9.07 -24.29 -42.37
CA ARG A 177 -8.30 -25.28 -41.57
C ARG A 177 -7.65 -24.68 -40.31
N VAL A 178 -8.25 -23.63 -39.75
CA VAL A 178 -7.82 -22.97 -38.51
C VAL A 178 -8.64 -23.50 -37.34
N TRP A 179 -7.94 -23.83 -36.24
CA TRP A 179 -8.55 -24.28 -35.00
C TRP A 179 -8.94 -23.07 -34.13
N VAL A 180 -10.14 -23.10 -33.55
CA VAL A 180 -10.64 -22.04 -32.66
C VAL A 180 -11.04 -22.67 -31.34
N SER A 181 -10.59 -22.09 -30.22
CA SER A 181 -10.94 -22.63 -28.89
C SER A 181 -12.36 -22.25 -28.50
N ILE A 182 -13.13 -23.18 -27.93
CA ILE A 182 -14.51 -22.93 -27.50
C ILE A 182 -14.55 -23.00 -25.97
N GLY A 183 -15.14 -21.98 -25.34
CA GLY A 183 -15.33 -21.96 -23.89
C GLY A 183 -14.11 -21.49 -23.08
N SER A 184 -13.05 -21.01 -23.72
CA SER A 184 -11.90 -20.38 -23.05
C SER A 184 -11.61 -18.99 -23.62
N SER A 185 -11.04 -18.10 -22.81
CA SER A 185 -10.53 -16.80 -23.26
C SER A 185 -9.19 -17.03 -23.96
N SER A 186 -9.24 -17.31 -25.26
CA SER A 186 -8.06 -17.62 -26.05
C SER A 186 -7.60 -16.41 -26.87
N PHE A 187 -6.33 -16.01 -26.71
CA PHE A 187 -5.73 -14.90 -27.47
C PHE A 187 -5.82 -15.13 -28.98
N THR A 188 -5.65 -16.36 -29.46
CA THR A 188 -5.77 -16.70 -30.89
C THR A 188 -7.18 -16.41 -31.41
N ASN A 189 -8.24 -16.70 -30.65
CA ASN A 189 -9.61 -16.39 -31.06
C ASN A 189 -9.82 -14.88 -31.30
N VAL A 190 -9.18 -14.04 -30.49
CA VAL A 190 -9.23 -12.57 -30.61
C VAL A 190 -8.40 -12.09 -31.80
N TRP A 191 -7.23 -12.68 -32.05
CA TRP A 191 -6.39 -12.36 -33.22
C TRP A 191 -7.04 -12.71 -34.56
N TYR A 192 -7.95 -13.67 -34.60
CA TYR A 192 -8.75 -13.91 -35.80
C TYR A 192 -9.97 -12.99 -35.87
N ALA A 193 -10.34 -12.26 -34.80
CA ALA A 193 -11.54 -11.42 -34.70
C ALA A 193 -11.55 -10.14 -35.57
N PRO A 194 -12.73 -9.52 -35.82
CA PRO A 194 -12.79 -8.21 -36.44
C PRO A 194 -12.03 -7.16 -35.61
N LEU A 195 -11.56 -6.10 -36.27
CA LEU A 195 -10.69 -5.07 -35.68
C LEU A 195 -11.25 -4.46 -34.38
N TRP A 196 -12.57 -4.28 -34.27
CA TRP A 196 -13.19 -3.75 -33.05
C TRP A 196 -13.02 -4.69 -31.84
N ARG A 197 -13.04 -6.02 -32.02
CA ARG A 197 -12.78 -6.97 -30.91
C ARG A 197 -11.31 -7.05 -30.58
N LYS A 198 -10.45 -6.94 -31.59
CA LYS A 198 -8.98 -6.91 -31.44
C LYS A 198 -8.50 -5.72 -30.63
N THR A 199 -9.20 -4.60 -30.70
CA THR A 199 -8.89 -3.37 -29.97
C THR A 199 -9.58 -3.32 -28.61
N LEU A 200 -10.87 -3.67 -28.54
CA LEU A 200 -11.64 -3.61 -27.29
C LEU A 200 -11.16 -4.63 -26.23
N TRP A 201 -10.78 -5.84 -26.64
CA TRP A 201 -10.35 -6.89 -25.72
C TRP A 201 -9.10 -6.54 -24.90
N PRO A 202 -7.97 -6.09 -25.50
CA PRO A 202 -6.81 -5.68 -24.73
C PRO A 202 -7.07 -4.39 -23.92
N LEU A 203 -7.95 -3.49 -24.38
CA LEU A 203 -8.36 -2.32 -23.60
C LEU A 203 -9.06 -2.75 -22.31
N VAL A 204 -10.11 -3.55 -22.40
CA VAL A 204 -10.88 -4.03 -21.23
C VAL A 204 -10.02 -4.90 -20.31
N LEU A 205 -9.06 -5.67 -20.85
CA LEU A 205 -8.10 -6.43 -20.05
C LEU A 205 -7.05 -5.55 -19.37
N GLY A 206 -6.58 -4.51 -20.05
CA GLY A 206 -5.50 -3.65 -19.61
C GLY A 206 -5.93 -2.63 -18.56
N THR A 207 -7.13 -2.05 -18.69
CA THR A 207 -7.64 -0.95 -17.84
C THR A 207 -7.65 -1.23 -16.33
N PRO A 208 -7.98 -2.43 -15.82
CA PRO A 208 -8.04 -2.66 -14.37
C PRO A 208 -6.67 -2.55 -13.65
N LEU A 209 -5.57 -2.86 -14.34
CA LEU A 209 -4.22 -2.82 -13.77
C LEU A 209 -3.76 -1.40 -13.37
N PRO A 210 -3.74 -0.39 -14.27
CA PRO A 210 -3.38 0.97 -13.89
C PRO A 210 -4.38 1.55 -12.90
N VAL A 211 -5.67 1.21 -12.99
CA VAL A 211 -6.68 1.64 -12.03
C VAL A 211 -6.34 1.18 -10.62
N GLN A 212 -6.00 -0.10 -10.41
CA GLN A 212 -5.56 -0.61 -9.10
C GLN A 212 -4.33 0.14 -8.57
N MET A 213 -3.34 0.40 -9.43
CA MET A 213 -2.11 1.08 -9.03
C MET A 213 -2.36 2.54 -8.65
N ILE A 214 -3.17 3.25 -9.42
CA ILE A 214 -3.56 4.64 -9.16
C ILE A 214 -4.33 4.75 -7.83
N TYR A 215 -5.20 3.77 -7.52
CA TYR A 215 -5.95 3.77 -6.28
C TYR A 215 -5.11 3.62 -5.02
N ASN A 216 -3.94 2.97 -5.09
CA ASN A 216 -3.03 2.87 -3.95
C ASN A 216 -2.55 4.25 -3.47
N SER A 217 -2.55 5.25 -4.36
CA SER A 217 -2.15 6.63 -4.04
C SER A 217 -3.33 7.60 -3.90
N PHE A 218 -4.57 7.14 -4.11
CA PHE A 218 -5.76 7.98 -4.01
C PHE A 218 -6.00 8.46 -2.57
N ILE A 219 -5.67 7.62 -1.60
CA ILE A 219 -5.83 7.87 -0.15
C ILE A 219 -4.49 7.57 0.49
N TYR A 220 -4.03 8.46 1.36
CA TYR A 220 -2.76 8.32 2.06
C TYR A 220 -2.88 8.88 3.46
N VAL A 221 -2.10 8.32 4.37
CA VAL A 221 -1.92 8.86 5.72
C VAL A 221 -0.51 9.43 5.81
N LEU A 222 -0.40 10.68 6.22
CA LEU A 222 0.84 11.34 6.57
C LEU A 222 0.93 11.46 8.09
N ILE A 223 2.15 11.34 8.60
CA ILE A 223 2.46 11.61 10.00
C ILE A 223 3.10 12.99 10.05
N HIS A 224 2.66 13.86 10.95
CA HIS A 224 3.31 15.13 11.15
C HIS A 224 4.66 14.94 11.82
N ALA A 225 5.64 15.66 11.29
CA ALA A 225 6.88 15.85 11.99
C ALA A 225 6.74 17.01 12.98
N ASN A 226 7.25 16.79 14.18
CA ASN A 226 7.33 17.78 15.24
C ASN A 226 8.69 18.47 15.15
N ASP A 227 8.66 19.80 15.15
CA ASP A 227 9.82 20.57 15.56
C ASP A 227 10.06 20.35 17.06
N PHE A 228 11.32 20.33 17.46
CA PHE A 228 11.67 20.10 18.86
C PHE A 228 12.77 21.04 19.35
N GLY A 229 12.68 21.40 20.63
CA GLY A 229 13.73 22.14 21.32
C GLY A 229 14.75 21.19 21.94
N VAL A 230 16.03 21.47 21.74
CA VAL A 230 17.12 20.86 22.50
C VAL A 230 17.54 21.83 23.59
N VAL A 231 17.59 21.38 24.83
CA VAL A 231 18.07 22.16 25.98
C VAL A 231 19.23 21.40 26.60
N VAL A 232 20.39 22.04 26.72
CA VAL A 232 21.53 21.51 27.47
C VAL A 232 21.70 22.35 28.73
N ALA A 233 21.69 21.68 29.88
CA ALA A 233 21.69 22.31 31.19
C ALA A 233 22.72 21.66 32.14
N PRO A 234 23.17 22.39 33.19
CA PRO A 234 23.98 21.84 34.27
C PRO A 234 23.31 20.66 34.98
N MET A 235 24.09 19.74 35.53
CA MET A 235 23.57 18.62 36.35
C MET A 235 22.64 19.07 37.48
N ALA A 236 22.90 20.24 38.06
CA ALA A 236 22.07 20.80 39.13
C ALA A 236 20.61 21.09 38.69
N PHE A 237 20.36 21.31 37.39
CA PHE A 237 19.02 21.59 36.86
C PHE A 237 18.05 20.41 37.01
N GLY A 238 18.57 19.19 37.12
CA GLY A 238 17.78 17.99 37.39
C GLY A 238 17.49 17.72 38.87
N ASN A 239 17.99 18.55 39.79
CA ASN A 239 17.81 18.35 41.24
C ASN A 239 16.51 18.98 41.73
N SER A 240 15.80 18.32 42.64
CA SER A 240 14.49 18.76 43.16
C SER A 240 14.52 20.01 44.06
N HIS A 241 15.70 20.47 44.49
CA HIS A 241 15.90 21.57 45.44
C HIS A 241 16.80 22.66 44.87
N MET A 242 16.58 23.01 43.61
CA MET A 242 17.32 24.01 42.85
C MET A 242 16.70 25.41 43.00
N ASP A 243 17.52 26.46 43.09
CA ASP A 243 17.09 27.85 42.89
C ASP A 243 17.31 28.25 41.41
N MET A 244 16.24 28.65 40.71
CA MET A 244 16.33 29.03 39.30
C MET A 244 17.18 30.29 39.07
N SER A 245 17.37 31.12 40.09
CA SER A 245 18.20 32.33 39.99
C SER A 245 19.69 32.05 39.82
N ASP A 246 20.13 30.82 40.13
CA ASP A 246 21.51 30.37 39.93
C ASP A 246 21.85 30.12 38.44
N PHE A 247 20.85 30.17 37.57
CA PHE A 247 21.01 29.81 36.16
C PHE A 247 20.84 30.98 35.20
N HIS A 248 21.77 31.06 34.24
CA HIS A 248 21.65 31.97 33.11
C HIS A 248 20.86 31.29 31.98
N VAL A 249 19.69 31.84 31.67
CA VAL A 249 18.77 31.31 30.66
C VAL A 249 18.82 32.19 29.41
N PRO A 250 18.91 31.61 28.19
CA PRO A 250 18.85 32.38 26.95
C PRO A 250 17.56 33.21 26.84
N SER A 251 17.66 34.45 26.35
CA SER A 251 16.50 35.37 26.27
C SER A 251 15.38 34.86 25.36
N ASN A 252 15.69 34.02 24.37
CA ASN A 252 14.76 33.41 23.42
C ASN A 252 14.33 31.98 23.82
N PHE A 253 14.55 31.58 25.08
CA PHE A 253 14.24 30.24 25.55
C PHE A 253 12.77 29.86 25.35
N GLN A 254 11.84 30.78 25.65
CA GLN A 254 10.42 30.53 25.50
C GLN A 254 10.01 30.31 24.05
N ASP A 255 10.64 31.01 23.11
CA ASP A 255 10.38 30.84 21.68
C ASP A 255 10.92 29.50 21.14
N ILE A 256 12.05 29.03 21.69
CA ILE A 256 12.67 27.76 21.31
C ILE A 256 11.92 26.55 21.86
N VAL A 257 11.58 26.59 23.15
CA VAL A 257 11.03 25.44 23.88
C VAL A 257 9.50 25.47 23.88
N GLY A 258 8.89 26.62 23.55
CA GLY A 258 7.45 26.84 23.61
C GLY A 258 6.91 27.10 25.03
N MET A 259 7.80 27.20 26.03
CA MET A 259 7.44 27.41 27.42
C MET A 259 8.56 28.05 28.24
N ASN A 260 8.22 28.56 29.41
CA ASN A 260 9.19 29.14 30.34
C ASN A 260 10.08 28.06 30.98
N VAL A 261 11.30 28.46 31.34
CA VAL A 261 12.27 27.58 32.04
C VAL A 261 11.70 27.00 33.33
N SER A 262 10.89 27.77 34.06
CA SER A 262 10.23 27.32 35.28
C SER A 262 9.24 26.19 35.02
N GLY A 263 8.42 26.33 33.98
CA GLY A 263 7.49 25.29 33.59
C GLY A 263 8.21 24.03 33.09
N LEU A 264 9.34 24.18 32.38
CA LEU A 264 10.15 23.03 31.95
C LEU A 264 10.70 22.28 33.16
N TYR A 265 11.22 23.00 34.16
CA TYR A 265 11.69 22.41 35.41
C TYR A 265 10.55 21.70 36.15
N ASP A 266 9.38 22.32 36.28
CA ASP A 266 8.20 21.70 36.90
C ASP A 266 7.83 20.39 36.20
N ASP A 267 7.91 20.34 34.86
CA ASP A 267 7.62 19.14 34.10
C ASP A 267 8.67 18.02 34.28
N ILE A 268 9.94 18.38 34.54
CA ILE A 268 10.98 17.41 34.93
C ILE A 268 10.66 16.83 36.31
N ILE A 269 10.39 17.68 37.30
CA ILE A 269 10.13 17.25 38.69
C ILE A 269 8.80 16.49 38.80
N SER A 270 7.78 16.90 38.05
CA SER A 270 6.49 16.21 38.02
C SER A 270 6.53 14.89 37.23
N GLY A 271 7.66 14.53 36.62
CA GLY A 271 7.82 13.31 35.83
C GLY A 271 7.08 13.32 34.49
N LYS A 272 6.72 14.49 33.95
CA LYS A 272 6.16 14.61 32.58
C LYS A 272 7.23 14.45 31.51
N LEU A 273 8.47 14.81 31.81
CA LEU A 273 9.62 14.43 30.99
C LEU A 273 10.14 13.07 31.46
N GLU A 274 10.18 12.13 30.53
CA GLU A 274 10.67 10.78 30.78
C GLU A 274 12.20 10.79 30.81
N LYS A 275 12.78 10.20 31.86
CA LYS A 275 14.23 9.96 31.92
C LYS A 275 14.58 8.77 31.04
N LEU A 276 15.32 9.00 29.95
CA LEU A 276 15.75 7.97 29.01
C LEU A 276 17.20 7.56 29.27
N SER A 277 17.54 6.33 28.86
CA SER A 277 18.95 5.97 28.69
C SER A 277 19.56 6.79 27.54
N ASN A 278 20.85 7.09 27.60
CA ASN A 278 21.48 7.92 26.57
C ASN A 278 21.41 7.26 25.18
N ALA A 279 21.57 5.93 25.10
CA ALA A 279 21.39 5.15 23.87
C ALA A 279 19.96 5.33 23.30
N THR A 280 18.93 5.09 24.13
CA THR A 280 17.53 5.25 23.71
C THR A 280 17.20 6.69 23.31
N CYS A 281 17.82 7.66 23.98
CA CYS A 281 17.62 9.07 23.68
C CYS A 281 18.27 9.48 22.35
N MET A 282 19.51 9.04 22.11
CA MET A 282 20.19 9.20 20.83
C MET A 282 19.37 8.58 19.70
N ASP A 283 18.94 7.33 19.84
CA ASP A 283 18.11 6.64 18.85
C ASP A 283 16.78 7.36 18.60
N ALA A 284 16.16 7.91 19.65
CA ALA A 284 14.89 8.60 19.55
C ALA A 284 14.98 9.94 18.79
N TYR A 285 16.11 10.64 18.84
CA TYR A 285 16.31 11.95 18.21
C TYR A 285 17.28 11.93 17.01
N GLY A 286 17.94 10.80 16.73
CA GLY A 286 18.88 10.64 15.62
C GLY A 286 18.23 10.45 14.25
N GLY A 287 16.90 10.33 14.19
CA GLY A 287 16.16 10.23 12.95
C GLY A 287 16.09 11.56 12.17
N PRO A 288 15.74 11.51 10.88
CA PRO A 288 15.62 12.71 10.03
C PRO A 288 14.49 13.66 10.44
N TYR A 289 13.56 13.20 11.28
CA TYR A 289 12.47 13.97 11.86
C TYR A 289 11.93 13.28 13.10
N GLN A 290 11.30 14.04 14.00
CA GLN A 290 10.68 13.52 15.22
C GLN A 290 9.15 13.51 15.05
N THR A 291 8.45 12.50 15.56
CA THR A 291 6.98 12.40 15.48
C THR A 291 6.30 12.09 16.81
N ALA A 292 7.02 11.44 17.73
CA ALA A 292 6.48 10.93 19.00
C ALA A 292 7.02 11.67 20.23
N ARG A 293 7.93 12.63 20.02
CA ARG A 293 8.56 13.42 21.09
C ARG A 293 8.68 14.88 20.68
N SER A 294 8.99 15.74 21.64
CA SER A 294 9.24 17.17 21.42
C SER A 294 10.52 17.57 22.16
N THR A 295 10.45 18.38 23.20
CA THR A 295 11.62 18.88 23.92
C THR A 295 12.48 17.78 24.51
N VAL A 296 13.80 17.87 24.28
CA VAL A 296 14.82 17.06 24.94
C VAL A 296 15.68 17.94 25.85
N VAL A 297 15.92 17.48 27.08
CA VAL A 297 16.76 18.16 28.06
C VAL A 297 17.94 17.25 28.41
N LEU A 298 19.15 17.74 28.17
CA LEU A 298 20.40 17.03 28.34
C LEU A 298 21.16 17.66 29.50
N LEU A 299 21.43 16.86 30.53
CA LEU A 299 22.23 17.29 31.65
C LEU A 299 23.69 16.89 31.43
N THR A 300 24.58 17.86 31.58
CA THR A 300 26.02 17.67 31.42
C THR A 300 26.76 18.17 32.67
N PRO A 301 27.83 17.48 33.10
CA PRO A 301 28.69 17.95 34.19
C PRO A 301 29.59 19.12 33.76
N GLU A 302 29.66 19.43 32.47
CA GLU A 302 30.58 20.45 31.93
C GLU A 302 30.03 21.88 32.04
N LEU A 303 28.73 22.02 32.30
CA LEU A 303 28.09 23.31 32.54
C LEU A 303 27.87 23.52 34.04
N SER A 304 28.20 24.71 34.54
CA SER A 304 28.01 25.10 35.94
C SER A 304 26.69 25.87 36.16
N SER A 305 26.43 26.88 35.33
CA SER A 305 25.29 27.81 35.53
C SER A 305 24.60 28.24 34.23
N ASN A 306 25.16 27.99 33.06
CA ASN A 306 24.61 28.48 31.80
C ASN A 306 23.77 27.40 31.12
N LEU A 307 22.54 27.73 30.72
CA LEU A 307 21.73 26.88 29.86
C LEU A 307 21.95 27.27 28.41
N THR A 308 21.92 26.28 27.52
CA THR A 308 21.89 26.51 26.08
C THR A 308 20.66 25.83 25.50
N ALA A 309 20.00 26.49 24.56
CA ALA A 309 18.83 25.94 23.89
C ALA A 309 18.79 26.36 22.42
N TRP A 310 18.31 25.47 21.57
CA TRP A 310 18.04 25.74 20.16
C TRP A 310 16.88 24.89 19.64
N SER A 311 16.21 25.35 18.60
CA SER A 311 15.14 24.60 17.94
C SER A 311 15.69 23.81 16.77
N CYS A 312 15.23 22.57 16.63
CA CYS A 312 15.51 21.68 15.52
C CYS A 312 14.26 21.58 14.67
N GLN A 313 14.38 22.02 13.43
CA GLN A 313 13.28 22.15 12.48
C GLN A 313 13.45 21.16 11.34
N VAL A 314 12.34 20.62 10.86
CA VAL A 314 12.36 19.73 9.70
C VAL A 314 12.44 20.55 8.42
N GLY A 315 13.41 20.22 7.58
CA GLY A 315 13.64 20.85 6.28
C GLY A 315 14.00 19.84 5.21
N LEU A 316 13.82 20.26 3.95
CA LEU A 316 14.23 19.50 2.78
C LEU A 316 15.58 20.02 2.29
N GLU A 317 16.63 19.22 2.46
CA GLU A 317 17.98 19.48 1.92
C GLU A 317 18.23 18.63 0.66
N THR A 318 19.33 18.87 -0.05
CA THR A 318 19.69 18.13 -1.28
C THR A 318 19.85 16.62 -1.07
N GLY A 319 20.04 16.17 0.17
CA GLY A 319 20.12 14.77 0.57
C GLY A 319 18.81 14.14 1.06
N GLY A 320 17.71 14.89 1.07
CA GLY A 320 16.40 14.45 1.56
C GLY A 320 15.90 15.23 2.77
N LEU A 321 14.93 14.64 3.48
CA LEU A 321 14.35 15.24 4.68
C LEU A 321 15.33 15.13 5.84
N SER A 322 15.54 16.23 6.56
CA SER A 322 16.48 16.28 7.68
C SER A 322 16.03 17.29 8.74
N THR A 323 16.45 17.06 9.98
CA THR A 323 16.28 17.99 11.10
C THR A 323 17.53 18.81 11.25
N ASN A 324 17.39 20.13 11.09
CA ASN A 324 18.52 21.04 11.17
C ASN A 324 18.22 22.18 12.14
N SER A 325 19.28 22.78 12.63
CA SER A 325 19.22 24.01 13.38
C SER A 325 20.34 24.93 12.94
N THR A 326 20.02 26.22 12.77
CA THR A 326 20.98 27.22 12.33
C THR A 326 20.97 28.39 13.31
N TYR A 327 22.15 28.76 13.82
CA TYR A 327 22.32 29.95 14.64
C TYR A 327 23.47 30.77 14.10
N LYS A 328 23.20 32.05 13.76
CA LYS A 328 24.17 33.00 13.19
C LYS A 328 25.02 32.42 12.04
N GLY A 329 24.42 31.57 11.19
CA GLY A 329 25.08 30.97 10.03
C GLY A 329 25.87 29.69 10.31
N SER A 330 25.89 29.18 11.55
CA SER A 330 26.49 27.88 11.91
C SER A 330 25.42 26.81 12.09
N LYS A 331 25.66 25.60 11.55
CA LYS A 331 24.79 24.43 11.71
C LYS A 331 25.00 23.81 13.10
N LEU A 332 23.95 23.73 13.89
CA LEU A 332 23.93 23.09 15.21
C LEU A 332 23.56 21.60 15.08
N SER A 333 24.10 20.76 15.95
CA SER A 333 23.69 19.37 15.99
C SER A 333 22.30 19.23 16.63
N CYS A 334 21.43 18.44 16.00
CA CYS A 334 20.12 18.06 16.52
C CYS A 334 20.08 16.61 17.03
N ALA A 335 21.18 15.89 16.83
CA ALA A 335 21.37 14.51 17.26
C ALA A 335 22.55 14.42 18.23
N MET A 336 22.51 13.41 19.09
CA MET A 336 23.67 13.02 19.88
C MET A 336 24.56 12.10 19.06
N ASP A 337 25.84 12.13 19.38
CA ASP A 337 26.83 11.20 18.85
C ASP A 337 27.31 10.27 19.97
N GLU A 338 27.69 9.05 19.62
CA GLU A 338 28.31 8.11 20.55
C GLU A 338 29.78 7.89 20.16
N TYR A 339 30.68 8.16 21.09
CA TYR A 339 32.10 7.88 20.94
C TYR A 339 32.64 7.10 22.14
N LYS A 340 33.05 5.85 21.89
CA LYS A 340 33.65 4.94 22.91
C LYS A 340 32.80 4.80 24.18
N GLY A 341 31.47 4.78 24.04
CA GLY A 341 30.51 4.65 25.15
C GLY A 341 30.16 5.95 25.87
N ASN A 342 30.73 7.08 25.45
CA ASN A 342 30.29 8.40 25.88
C ASN A 342 29.37 9.00 24.83
N TYR A 343 28.26 9.59 25.29
CA TYR A 343 27.30 10.29 24.45
C TYR A 343 27.60 11.77 24.49
N THR A 344 27.65 12.41 23.34
CA THR A 344 28.04 13.81 23.24
C THR A 344 27.06 14.60 22.39
N ILE A 345 27.04 15.91 22.62
CA ILE A 345 26.30 16.86 21.79
C ILE A 345 27.14 18.10 21.56
N VAL A 346 27.02 18.70 20.39
CA VAL A 346 27.78 19.89 19.99
C VAL A 346 26.85 21.10 19.86
N PRO A 347 26.81 22.00 20.87
CA PRO A 347 26.13 23.28 20.75
C PRO A 347 26.94 24.28 19.92
N SER A 348 26.30 25.33 19.41
CA SER A 348 26.91 26.36 18.53
C SER A 348 28.13 27.09 19.11
N ILE A 349 28.40 27.00 20.43
CA ILE A 349 29.31 27.90 21.14
C ILE A 349 30.29 27.16 22.08
N SER A 350 30.23 25.82 22.17
CA SER A 350 31.10 25.08 23.11
C SER A 350 31.81 23.93 22.44
N ASN A 351 32.81 23.40 23.15
CA ASN A 351 33.35 22.08 22.87
C ASN A 351 32.23 21.04 22.93
N GLU A 352 32.50 19.89 22.33
CA GLU A 352 31.70 18.68 22.46
C GLU A 352 31.40 18.39 23.94
N LEU A 353 30.11 18.42 24.31
CA LEU A 353 29.66 18.25 25.68
C LEU A 353 29.26 16.80 25.93
N VAL A 354 29.79 16.17 26.98
CA VAL A 354 29.36 14.84 27.41
C VAL A 354 27.99 14.91 28.08
N VAL A 355 27.04 14.14 27.56
CA VAL A 355 25.68 13.99 28.09
C VAL A 355 25.69 12.91 29.16
N HIS A 356 25.33 13.29 30.39
CA HIS A 356 25.18 12.33 31.49
C HIS A 356 23.73 11.83 31.60
N THR A 357 22.75 12.73 31.48
CA THR A 357 21.32 12.39 31.64
C THR A 357 20.50 12.98 30.51
N CYS A 358 19.63 12.18 29.90
CA CYS A 358 18.62 12.67 28.97
C CYS A 358 17.20 12.59 29.58
N PHE A 359 16.50 13.71 29.50
CA PHE A 359 15.06 13.81 29.72
C PHE A 359 14.37 14.14 28.41
N SER A 360 13.25 13.51 28.15
CA SER A 360 12.56 13.63 26.87
C SER A 360 11.07 13.75 27.06
N ARG A 361 10.46 14.71 26.39
CA ARG A 361 9.02 14.94 26.45
C ARG A 361 8.29 14.08 25.42
N PRO A 362 7.51 13.06 25.83
CA PRO A 362 6.69 12.30 24.90
C PRO A 362 5.54 13.16 24.37
N THR A 363 5.15 12.92 23.11
CA THR A 363 3.99 13.54 22.47
C THR A 363 3.17 12.47 21.78
N THR A 364 1.89 12.75 21.58
CA THR A 364 1.06 11.91 20.71
C THR A 364 1.29 12.33 19.26
N PRO A 365 1.70 11.40 18.37
CA PRO A 365 1.87 11.72 16.97
C PRO A 365 0.53 12.11 16.37
N THR A 366 0.51 13.25 15.68
CA THR A 366 -0.62 13.69 14.87
C THR A 366 -0.46 13.14 13.46
N CYS A 367 -1.57 12.72 12.87
CA CYS A 367 -1.62 12.23 11.51
C CYS A 367 -2.70 12.95 10.71
N GLU A 368 -2.40 13.14 9.44
CA GLU A 368 -3.32 13.64 8.42
C GLU A 368 -3.69 12.51 7.47
N LEU A 369 -4.98 12.32 7.27
CA LEU A 369 -5.52 11.52 6.18
C LEU A 369 -5.79 12.46 5.01
N GLY A 370 -5.09 12.26 3.90
CA GLY A 370 -5.32 13.00 2.67
C GLY A 370 -5.89 12.14 1.56
N CYS A 371 -6.44 12.82 0.54
CA CYS A 371 -6.76 12.22 -0.75
C CYS A 371 -6.28 13.08 -1.91
N SER A 372 -6.14 12.47 -3.07
CA SER A 372 -5.88 13.18 -4.33
C SER A 372 -7.15 13.25 -5.18
N LEU A 373 -7.79 14.42 -5.21
CA LEU A 373 -8.99 14.66 -6.02
C LEU A 373 -8.74 14.49 -7.53
N PRO A 374 -7.61 14.94 -8.12
CA PRO A 374 -7.31 14.71 -9.52
C PRO A 374 -7.26 13.22 -9.88
N ILE A 375 -6.71 12.39 -8.99
CA ILE A 375 -6.67 10.94 -9.18
C ILE A 375 -8.09 10.36 -9.22
N GLY A 376 -8.98 10.81 -8.33
CA GLY A 376 -10.39 10.39 -8.34
C GLY A 376 -11.09 10.68 -9.68
N LEU A 377 -10.79 11.83 -10.30
CA LEU A 377 -11.35 12.18 -11.61
C LEU A 377 -10.79 11.34 -12.75
N VAL A 378 -9.49 11.03 -12.73
CA VAL A 378 -8.88 10.15 -13.73
C VAL A 378 -9.55 8.78 -13.67
N VAL A 379 -9.81 8.26 -12.48
CA VAL A 379 -10.49 6.97 -12.36
C VAL A 379 -11.93 7.04 -12.89
N MET A 380 -12.68 8.11 -12.59
CA MET A 380 -13.99 8.34 -13.20
C MET A 380 -13.93 8.31 -14.74
N ALA A 381 -12.99 9.04 -15.34
CA ALA A 381 -12.84 9.12 -16.80
C ALA A 381 -12.38 7.81 -17.47
N VAL A 382 -11.77 6.91 -16.69
CA VAL A 382 -11.34 5.58 -17.16
C VAL A 382 -12.47 4.54 -17.06
N LEU A 383 -13.45 4.80 -16.21
CA LEU A 383 -14.60 3.91 -15.98
C LEU A 383 -15.84 4.27 -16.79
N ASP A 384 -15.97 5.52 -17.25
CA ASP A 384 -16.94 5.99 -18.26
C ASP A 384 -16.49 5.63 -19.69
#